data_AF-A0A401ML64-F1
#
_entry.id   AF-A0A401ML64-F1
#
_cell.length_a   1.000
_cell.length_b   1.000
_cell.length_c   1.000
_cell.angle_alpha   90.00
_cell.angle_beta   90.00
_cell.angle_gamma   90.00
#
_symmetry.space_group_name_H-M   'P 1'
#
loop_
_entity.id
_entity.type
_entity.pdbx_description
1 polymer ?
#
loop_
_entity_poly.entity_id
_entity_poly.type
_entity_poly.pdbx_seq_one_letter_code
_entity_poly.pdbx_strand_id
1 'polypeptide(L)' 'MTGVSVAERIAAGGLQQHMFSEPTAVAEECKRPGQSCWFDSDCCDPRFCEWWTCRA' A
#
# COMPACT_ATOMS: atom_id res chain seq x y z
N MET A 1 41.45 17.05 -0.47
CA MET A 1 40.40 16.06 -0.15
C MET A 1 39.66 16.55 1.08
N THR A 2 38.51 17.21 0.92
CA THR A 2 37.71 17.70 2.05
C THR A 2 36.86 16.55 2.57
N GLY A 3 37.24 16.00 3.72
CA GLY A 3 36.44 14.99 4.41
C GLY A 3 35.27 15.66 5.11
N VAL A 4 34.08 15.65 4.48
CA VAL A 4 32.85 16.06 5.18
C VAL A 4 32.55 15.07 6.29
N SER A 5 32.47 15.61 7.51
CA SER A 5 32.27 14.84 8.74
C SER A 5 30.91 14.12 8.70
N VAL A 6 30.80 13.00 9.42
CA VAL A 6 29.50 12.31 9.59
C VAL A 6 28.46 13.24 10.22
N ALA A 7 28.87 14.12 11.14
CA ALA A 7 27.98 15.12 11.74
C ALA A 7 27.36 16.06 10.69
N GLU A 8 28.16 16.51 9.70
CA GLU A 8 27.68 17.36 8.61
C GLU A 8 26.62 16.67 7.76
N ARG A 9 26.79 15.36 7.50
CA ARG A 9 25.84 14.55 6.71
C ARG A 9 24.53 14.31 7.45
N ILE A 10 24.57 14.18 8.77
CA ILE A 10 23.39 14.04 9.61
C ILE A 10 22.64 15.37 9.71
N ALA A 11 23.36 16.47 9.95
CA ALA A 11 22.78 17.81 10.00
C ALA A 11 22.12 18.22 8.67
N ALA A 12 22.65 17.75 7.54
CA ALA A 12 22.09 17.94 6.21
C ALA A 12 20.90 16.99 5.87
N GLY A 13 20.37 16.24 6.84
CA GLY A 13 19.19 15.39 6.66
C GLY A 13 19.45 13.98 6.12
N GLY A 14 20.72 13.54 6.07
CA GLY A 14 21.12 12.28 5.43
C GLY A 14 20.66 10.97 6.07
N LEU A 15 19.93 11.02 7.20
CA LEU A 15 19.45 9.82 7.92
C LEU A 15 17.96 9.50 7.73
N GLN A 16 17.24 10.22 6.86
CA GLN A 16 15.80 10.02 6.62
C GLN A 16 15.41 8.73 5.86
N GLN A 17 16.32 7.75 5.77
CA GLN A 17 16.09 6.47 5.08
C GLN A 17 15.04 5.57 5.77
N HIS A 18 14.64 5.87 7.00
CA HIS A 18 13.60 5.12 7.72
C HIS A 18 12.21 5.75 7.62
N MET A 19 12.07 6.93 6.97
CA MET A 19 10.78 7.62 6.89
C MET A 19 9.94 7.22 5.66
N PHE A 20 10.54 6.53 4.69
CA PHE A 20 9.84 5.96 3.54
C PHE A 20 9.75 4.44 3.67
N SER A 21 9.06 3.99 4.71
CA SER A 21 8.36 2.72 4.61
C SER A 21 7.02 3.02 3.97
N GLU A 22 7.04 3.36 2.68
CA GLU A 22 5.82 3.36 1.87
C GLU A 22 5.23 1.95 2.06
N PRO A 23 4.04 1.78 2.63
CA PRO A 23 3.44 0.46 2.64
C PRO A 23 3.39 0.03 1.18
N THR A 24 4.03 -1.09 0.85
CA THR A 24 3.74 -1.83 -0.39
C THR A 24 2.35 -2.46 -0.25
N ALA A 25 1.36 -1.63 0.07
CA ALA A 25 -0.02 -1.94 -0.18
C ALA A 25 -0.11 -1.97 -1.70
N VAL A 26 0.14 -3.16 -2.25
CA VAL A 26 -0.43 -3.51 -3.54
C VAL A 26 -1.89 -3.11 -3.39
N ALA A 27 -2.34 -2.14 -4.18
CA ALA A 27 -3.75 -1.81 -4.22
C ALA A 27 -4.43 -3.10 -4.65
N GLU A 28 -5.00 -3.84 -3.69
CA GLU A 28 -5.71 -5.07 -3.95
C GLU A 28 -6.80 -4.71 -4.96
N GLU A 29 -6.68 -5.26 -6.16
CA GLU A 29 -7.67 -5.00 -7.20
C GLU A 29 -9.02 -5.47 -6.70
N CYS A 30 -10.04 -4.61 -6.83
CA CYS A 30 -11.38 -5.01 -6.45
C CYS A 30 -11.82 -6.22 -7.27
N LYS A 31 -12.58 -7.10 -6.64
CA LYS A 31 -12.96 -8.40 -7.19
C LYS A 31 -14.10 -8.25 -8.20
N ARG A 32 -13.96 -9.01 -9.29
CA ARG A 32 -14.93 -9.04 -10.40
C ARG A 32 -16.10 -9.99 -10.10
N PRO A 33 -17.21 -9.94 -10.86
CA PRO A 33 -18.34 -10.83 -10.63
C PRO A 33 -17.91 -12.29 -10.74
N GLY A 34 -18.41 -13.13 -9.85
CA GLY A 34 -18.04 -14.55 -9.80
C GLY A 34 -16.74 -14.87 -9.05
N GLN A 35 -15.97 -13.86 -8.63
CA GLN A 35 -14.83 -14.08 -7.75
C GLN A 35 -15.25 -14.21 -6.29
N SER A 36 -14.45 -14.95 -5.52
CA SER A 36 -14.73 -15.21 -4.10
C SER A 36 -14.47 -13.97 -3.24
N CYS A 37 -15.41 -13.63 -2.37
CA CYS A 37 -15.34 -12.45 -1.51
C CYS A 37 -15.63 -12.81 -0.05
N TRP A 38 -15.14 -11.99 0.88
CA TRP A 38 -15.45 -12.08 2.30
C TRP A 38 -16.29 -10.88 2.78
N PHE A 39 -16.08 -9.72 2.16
CA PHE A 39 -16.77 -8.47 2.47
C PHE A 39 -17.25 -7.78 1.20
N ASP A 40 -18.28 -6.93 1.31
CA ASP A 40 -18.76 -6.13 0.18
C ASP A 40 -17.66 -5.23 -0.40
N SER A 41 -16.76 -4.72 0.45
CA SER A 41 -15.61 -3.90 0.05
C SER A 41 -14.58 -4.64 -0.80
N ASP A 42 -14.61 -5.98 -0.83
CA ASP A 42 -13.77 -6.76 -1.73
C ASP A 42 -14.26 -6.62 -3.17
N CYS A 43 -15.56 -6.43 -3.38
CA CYS A 43 -16.16 -6.39 -4.70
C CYS A 43 -16.06 -4.98 -5.28
N CYS A 44 -15.79 -4.90 -6.58
CA CYS A 44 -15.84 -3.61 -7.26
C CYS A 44 -17.26 -3.05 -7.23
N ASP A 45 -17.44 -1.76 -6.96
CA ASP A 45 -18.75 -1.09 -7.08
C ASP A 45 -19.42 -1.35 -8.45
N PRO A 46 -20.76 -1.46 -8.52
CA PRO A 46 -21.74 -1.39 -7.43
C PRO A 46 -22.12 -2.77 -6.84
N ARG A 47 -21.18 -3.72 -6.77
CA ARG A 47 -21.46 -5.14 -6.44
C ARG A 47 -21.33 -5.44 -4.96
N PHE A 48 -22.08 -6.44 -4.50
CA PHE A 48 -22.08 -6.94 -3.14
C PHE A 48 -21.51 -8.36 -3.05
N CYS A 49 -21.04 -8.71 -1.85
CA CYS A 49 -20.55 -10.03 -1.54
C CYS A 49 -21.69 -10.93 -1.08
N GLU A 50 -22.26 -11.68 -2.03
CA GLU A 50 -23.38 -12.58 -1.78
C GLU A 50 -22.96 -14.03 -1.94
N TRP A 51 -23.25 -14.87 -0.94
CA TRP A 51 -22.87 -16.28 -0.96
C TRP A 51 -21.37 -16.48 -1.20
N TRP A 52 -20.54 -15.65 -0.56
CA TRP A 52 -19.07 -15.64 -0.73
C TRP A 52 -18.61 -15.36 -2.15
N THR A 53 -19.45 -14.72 -2.98
CA THR A 53 -19.16 -14.42 -4.38
C THR A 53 -19.60 -13.00 -4.73
N CYS A 54 -18.80 -12.25 -5.49
CA CYS A 54 -19.22 -10.92 -5.94
C CYS A 54 -20.37 -11.01 -6.96
N ARG A 55 -21.48 -10.32 -6.66
CA ARG A 55 -22.72 -10.27 -7.46
C ARG A 55 -23.25 -8.83 -7.56
N ALA A 56 -24.03 -8.56 -8.60
CA ALA A 56 -24.68 -7.26 -8.80
C ALA A 56 -25.96 -7.13 -7.98
#